data_AF-A0A8J8K6V1-F1
#
_entry.id   AF-A0A8J8K6V1-F1
#
_cell.length_a   1.000
_cell.length_b   1.000
_cell.length_c   1.000
_cell.angle_alpha   90.00
_cell.angle_beta   90.00
_cell.angle_gamma   90.00
#
_symmetry.space_group_name_H-M   'P 1'
#
loop_
_entity.id
_entity.type
_entity.pdbx_description
1 polymer ?
#
loop_
_entity_poly.entity_id
_entity_poly.type
_entity_poly.pdbx_seq_one_letter_code
_entity_poly.pdbx_strand_id
1 'polypeptide(L)'
;MADLEANVHTEGFNFIPKEIKSNMIKVIEHGTEVQITSKDFLKRYNAFGMIKINEEEFNYLENNNVSNLTHFNLQISSHKKKENYLFVKLLKNDMIDISNPHLFECVHCDENVTYSDLNNKEIFDNSFPNIKSIKDLKKVILERYSKKMNYLTSEEILELGISITKLKKVSVEEKL
;
A
#
# COMPACT_ATOMS: atom_id res chain seq x y z
N MET A 1 35.61 -37.29 -10.14
CA MET A 1 35.20 -35.91 -10.44
C MET A 1 33.71 -35.86 -10.22
N ALA A 2 33.31 -35.00 -9.30
CA ALA A 2 31.95 -34.88 -8.79
C ALA A 2 31.10 -34.06 -9.76
N ASP A 3 29.86 -34.48 -9.94
CA ASP A 3 28.74 -33.58 -10.22
C ASP A 3 27.57 -34.07 -9.36
N LEU A 4 27.47 -33.49 -8.16
CA LEU A 4 26.25 -33.52 -7.35
C LEU A 4 25.34 -32.43 -7.93
N GLU A 5 24.33 -32.84 -8.69
CA GLU A 5 23.19 -31.98 -9.00
C GLU A 5 22.42 -31.72 -7.70
N ALA A 6 22.63 -30.55 -7.12
CA ALA A 6 21.86 -30.09 -5.98
C ALA A 6 20.45 -29.70 -6.46
N ASN A 7 19.50 -30.60 -6.17
CA ASN A 7 18.08 -30.30 -6.08
C ASN A 7 17.87 -29.13 -5.10
N VAL A 8 17.74 -27.91 -5.61
CA VAL A 8 17.18 -26.80 -4.84
C VAL A 8 15.67 -26.88 -5.02
N HIS A 9 15.03 -27.54 -4.07
CA HIS A 9 13.61 -27.40 -3.80
C HIS A 9 13.31 -25.93 -3.52
N THR A 10 12.89 -25.18 -4.54
CA THR A 10 12.15 -23.94 -4.33
C THR A 10 10.73 -24.33 -3.93
N GLU A 11 10.54 -24.63 -2.64
CA GLU A 11 9.20 -24.62 -2.07
C GLU A 11 8.71 -23.17 -2.13
N GLY A 12 7.98 -22.87 -3.20
CA GLY A 12 7.30 -21.61 -3.37
C GLY A 12 6.36 -21.41 -2.19
N PHE A 13 6.60 -20.34 -1.42
CA PHE A 13 5.67 -19.79 -0.45
C PHE A 13 4.41 -19.31 -1.19
N ASN A 14 3.57 -20.24 -1.62
CA ASN A 14 2.20 -19.98 -2.02
C ASN A 14 1.37 -19.73 -0.75
N PHE A 15 1.48 -18.51 -0.22
CA PHE A 15 0.52 -18.01 0.78
C PHE A 15 -0.32 -16.89 0.18
N ILE A 16 -1.21 -17.26 -0.73
CA ILE A 16 -2.44 -16.48 -0.95
C ILE A 16 -3.58 -17.34 -0.42
N PRO A 17 -4.09 -17.09 0.79
CA PRO A 17 -5.31 -17.74 1.24
C PRO A 17 -6.45 -17.34 0.30
N LYS A 18 -6.85 -18.28 -0.57
CA LYS A 18 -8.13 -18.29 -1.28
C LYS A 18 -9.23 -18.53 -0.25
N GLU A 19 -9.62 -17.48 0.46
CA GLU A 19 -10.89 -17.37 1.17
C GLU A 19 -11.15 -15.89 1.40
N ILE A 20 -11.96 -15.25 0.55
CA ILE A 20 -12.53 -13.94 0.89
C ILE A 20 -13.61 -14.23 1.93
N LYS A 21 -13.17 -14.43 3.18
CA LYS A 21 -14.03 -14.14 4.33
C LYS A 21 -14.56 -12.73 4.10
N SER A 22 -15.86 -12.53 4.32
CA SER A 22 -16.43 -11.19 4.29
C SER A 22 -15.63 -10.33 5.29
N ASN A 23 -14.67 -9.56 4.77
CA ASN A 23 -13.79 -8.72 5.57
C ASN A 23 -14.62 -7.50 5.95
N MET A 24 -15.38 -7.65 7.03
CA MET A 24 -16.07 -6.55 7.69
C MET A 24 -15.00 -5.56 8.13
N ILE A 25 -15.20 -4.30 7.77
CA ILE A 25 -14.39 -3.18 8.21
C ILE A 25 -15.24 -2.30 9.12
N LYS A 26 -14.59 -1.69 10.11
CA LYS A 26 -15.19 -0.67 10.97
C LYS A 26 -14.88 0.69 10.37
N VAL A 27 -15.92 1.43 10.00
CA VAL A 27 -15.81 2.77 9.44
C VAL A 27 -16.49 3.79 10.35
N ILE A 28 -15.96 5.00 10.42
CA ILE A 28 -16.64 6.15 11.01
C ILE A 28 -17.32 6.94 9.90
N GLU A 29 -18.63 6.82 9.81
CA GLU A 29 -19.49 7.51 8.85
C GLU A 29 -20.29 8.58 9.59
N HIS A 30 -20.08 9.86 9.26
CA HIS A 30 -20.75 10.99 9.94
C HIS A 30 -20.67 10.94 11.48
N GLY A 31 -19.51 10.53 12.01
CA GLY A 31 -19.28 10.42 13.45
C GLY A 31 -19.86 9.15 14.11
N THR A 32 -20.43 8.23 13.34
CA THR A 32 -20.99 6.96 13.84
C THR A 32 -20.17 5.77 13.38
N GLU A 33 -19.91 4.81 14.27
CA GLU A 33 -19.28 3.53 13.91
C GLU A 33 -20.29 2.66 13.15
N VAL A 34 -19.90 2.26 11.93
CA VAL A 34 -20.67 1.35 11.08
C VAL A 34 -19.77 0.17 10.70
N GLN A 35 -20.37 -1.02 10.62
CA GLN A 35 -19.71 -2.20 10.07
C GLN A 35 -20.24 -2.47 8.66
N ILE A 36 -19.34 -2.51 7.69
CA ILE A 36 -19.65 -2.76 6.29
C ILE A 36 -18.64 -3.74 5.71
N THR A 37 -19.00 -4.48 4.66
CA THR A 37 -18.01 -5.28 3.94
C THR A 37 -17.06 -4.37 3.17
N SER A 38 -15.77 -4.71 3.14
CA SER A 38 -14.79 -3.98 2.32
C SER A 38 -15.23 -3.87 0.85
N LYS A 39 -15.88 -4.91 0.32
CA LYS A 39 -16.40 -4.95 -1.06
C LYS A 39 -17.49 -3.90 -1.29
N ASP A 40 -18.48 -3.82 -0.40
CA ASP A 40 -19.58 -2.88 -0.56
C ASP A 40 -19.11 -1.44 -0.33
N PHE A 41 -18.16 -1.23 0.58
CA PHE A 41 -17.51 0.06 0.76
C PHE A 41 -16.77 0.52 -0.50
N LEU A 42 -15.93 -0.34 -1.09
CA LEU A 42 -15.18 -0.01 -2.32
C LEU A 42 -16.08 0.30 -3.53
N LYS A 43 -17.24 -0.36 -3.64
CA LYS A 43 -18.21 -0.08 -4.71
C LYS A 43 -18.75 1.35 -4.68
N ARG A 44 -18.96 1.94 -3.50
CA ARG A 44 -19.44 3.34 -3.35
C ARG A 44 -18.56 4.34 -4.09
N TYR A 45 -17.26 4.03 -4.19
CA TYR A 45 -16.24 4.90 -4.79
C TYR A 45 -15.71 4.39 -6.12
N ASN A 46 -16.29 3.31 -6.69
CA ASN A 46 -15.76 2.62 -7.87
C ASN A 46 -14.24 2.32 -7.72
N ALA A 47 -13.84 1.87 -6.54
CA ALA A 47 -12.45 1.58 -6.20
C ALA A 47 -12.18 0.07 -6.27
N PHE A 48 -11.02 -0.29 -6.81
CA PHE A 48 -10.52 -1.67 -6.84
C PHE A 48 -9.96 -2.09 -5.48
N GLY A 49 -9.28 -1.17 -4.80
CA GLY A 49 -8.62 -1.43 -3.53
C GLY A 49 -8.58 -0.21 -2.63
N MET A 50 -8.15 -0.43 -1.39
CA MET A 50 -8.04 0.59 -0.36
C MET A 50 -6.63 0.62 0.19
N ILE A 51 -6.05 1.81 0.27
CA ILE A 51 -4.72 2.07 0.84
C ILE A 51 -4.95 2.84 2.14
N LYS A 52 -4.59 2.22 3.25
CA LYS A 52 -4.72 2.80 4.59
C LYS A 52 -3.45 3.58 4.90
N ILE A 53 -3.60 4.87 5.21
CA ILE A 53 -2.51 5.78 5.53
C ILE A 53 -2.68 6.38 6.92
N ASN A 54 -1.58 6.82 7.53
CA ASN A 54 -1.66 7.45 8.84
C ASN A 54 -2.23 8.88 8.75
N GLU A 55 -2.45 9.52 9.90
CA GLU A 55 -3.00 10.88 9.97
C GLU A 55 -2.12 11.94 9.31
N GLU A 56 -0.79 11.85 9.43
CA GLU A 56 0.13 12.80 8.81
C GLU A 56 0.10 12.71 7.28
N GLU A 57 0.15 11.49 6.74
CA GLU A 57 0.02 11.19 5.31
C GLU A 57 -1.33 11.66 4.77
N PHE A 58 -2.42 11.46 5.54
CA PHE A 58 -3.75 11.88 5.14
C PHE A 58 -3.89 13.41 5.11
N ASN A 59 -3.47 14.08 6.17
CA ASN A 59 -3.46 15.55 6.25
C ASN A 59 -2.60 16.15 5.13
N TYR A 60 -1.52 15.47 4.71
CA TYR A 60 -0.74 15.90 3.56
C TYR A 60 -1.57 15.90 2.26
N LEU A 61 -2.35 14.84 2.01
CA LEU A 61 -3.22 14.74 0.83
C LEU A 61 -4.32 15.82 0.81
N GLU A 62 -4.92 16.12 1.97
CA GLU A 62 -5.94 17.16 2.10
C GLU A 62 -5.38 18.57 1.85
N ASN A 63 -4.20 18.88 2.41
CA ASN A 63 -3.70 20.26 2.45
C ASN A 63 -2.84 20.67 1.24
N ASN A 64 -2.34 19.73 0.43
CA ASN A 64 -1.31 20.02 -0.59
C ASN A 64 -1.75 19.85 -2.05
N ASN A 65 -3.06 19.67 -2.32
CA ASN A 65 -3.58 19.48 -3.69
C ASN A 65 -2.78 18.44 -4.51
N VAL A 66 -2.44 17.32 -3.88
CA VAL A 66 -1.59 16.28 -4.47
C VAL A 66 -2.25 15.70 -5.72
N SER A 67 -1.67 15.97 -6.90
CA SER A 67 -2.19 15.50 -8.19
C SER A 67 -1.55 14.19 -8.64
N ASN A 68 -0.30 13.95 -8.24
CA ASN A 68 0.45 12.73 -8.50
C ASN A 68 1.07 12.24 -7.19
N LEU A 69 1.10 10.92 -6.99
CA LEU A 69 1.67 10.30 -5.80
C LEU A 69 2.50 9.07 -6.20
N THR A 70 3.70 8.95 -5.65
CA THR A 70 4.47 7.70 -5.66
C THR A 70 4.25 7.01 -4.32
N HIS A 71 3.54 5.89 -4.34
CA HIS A 71 3.33 5.05 -3.18
C HIS A 71 4.31 3.87 -3.19
N PHE A 72 4.87 3.56 -2.02
CA PHE A 72 5.78 2.43 -1.85
C PHE A 72 5.16 1.40 -0.92
N ASN A 73 5.34 0.13 -1.29
CA ASN A 73 4.93 -0.99 -0.46
C ASN A 73 5.99 -2.09 -0.46
N LEU A 74 5.87 -3.10 0.40
CA LEU A 74 6.83 -4.20 0.46
C LEU A 74 6.60 -5.16 -0.70
N GLN A 75 7.66 -5.52 -1.44
CA GLN A 75 7.73 -6.55 -2.48
C GLN A 75 6.65 -6.51 -3.59
N ILE A 76 5.40 -6.84 -3.26
CA ILE A 76 4.25 -6.96 -4.16
C ILE A 76 3.10 -6.10 -3.63
N SER A 77 2.43 -5.35 -4.52
CA SER A 77 1.32 -4.45 -4.13
C SER A 77 -0.05 -4.98 -4.55
N SER A 78 -0.11 -5.95 -5.46
CA SER A 78 -1.34 -6.36 -6.17
C SER A 78 -2.03 -5.20 -6.91
N HIS A 79 -1.35 -4.06 -7.05
CA HIS A 79 -1.89 -2.89 -7.73
C HIS A 79 -1.91 -3.12 -9.24
N LYS A 80 -2.96 -2.63 -9.89
CA LYS A 80 -3.23 -2.82 -11.30
C LYS A 80 -3.34 -1.48 -11.99
N LYS A 81 -2.71 -1.37 -13.14
CA LYS A 81 -2.78 -0.16 -13.98
C LYS A 81 -4.23 0.11 -14.40
N LYS A 82 -4.63 1.38 -14.41
CA LYS A 82 -5.99 1.91 -14.68
C LYS A 82 -7.06 1.54 -13.65
N GLU A 83 -6.69 0.92 -12.54
CA GLU A 83 -7.62 0.70 -11.43
C GLU A 83 -7.54 1.84 -10.41
N ASN A 84 -8.66 2.12 -9.76
CA ASN A 84 -8.77 3.16 -8.75
C ASN A 84 -8.50 2.62 -7.35
N TYR A 85 -7.79 3.40 -6.54
CA TYR A 85 -7.45 3.07 -5.17
C TYR A 85 -7.92 4.18 -4.24
N LEU A 86 -8.64 3.77 -3.19
CA LEU A 86 -9.16 4.67 -2.17
C LEU A 86 -8.12 4.84 -1.06
N PHE A 87 -7.61 6.04 -0.89
CA PHE A 87 -6.79 6.42 0.25
C PHE A 87 -7.67 6.86 1.39
N VAL A 88 -7.54 6.16 2.53
CA VAL A 88 -8.35 6.40 3.73
C VAL A 88 -7.46 6.57 4.95
N LYS A 89 -7.93 7.37 5.91
CA LYS A 89 -7.24 7.58 7.17
C LYS A 89 -7.44 6.37 8.08
N LEU A 90 -6.33 5.77 8.48
CA LEU A 90 -6.31 4.72 9.49
C LEU A 90 -6.36 5.35 10.89
N LEU A 91 -7.39 4.99 11.65
CA LEU A 91 -7.53 5.31 13.06
C LEU A 91 -6.97 4.15 13.92
N LYS A 92 -7.04 4.31 15.23
CA LYS A 92 -6.67 3.24 16.18
C LYS A 92 -7.56 2.01 15.99
N ASN A 93 -7.03 0.84 16.34
CA ASN A 93 -7.76 -0.45 16.31
C ASN A 93 -8.32 -0.83 14.93
N ASP A 94 -7.56 -0.53 13.86
CA ASP A 94 -7.92 -0.83 12.46
C ASP A 94 -9.22 -0.19 11.96
N MET A 95 -9.72 0.81 12.68
CA MET A 95 -10.88 1.60 12.29
C MET A 95 -10.50 2.61 11.20
N ILE A 96 -11.43 2.91 10.32
CA ILE A 96 -11.20 3.75 9.14
C ILE A 96 -12.09 4.99 9.22
N ASP A 97 -11.50 6.17 9.07
CA ASP A 97 -12.26 7.41 8.90
C ASP A 97 -12.57 7.60 7.42
N ILE A 98 -13.86 7.75 7.10
CA ILE A 98 -14.35 7.88 5.72
C ILE A 98 -14.91 9.27 5.43
N SER A 99 -14.63 10.26 6.28
CA SER A 99 -15.17 11.62 6.13
C SER A 99 -14.70 12.33 4.85
N ASN A 100 -13.50 12.01 4.31
CA ASN A 100 -12.95 12.63 3.10
C ASN A 100 -11.98 11.69 2.35
N PRO A 101 -12.42 10.55 1.79
CA PRO A 101 -11.48 9.65 1.13
C PRO A 101 -10.89 10.29 -0.13
N HIS A 102 -9.66 9.94 -0.48
CA HIS A 102 -9.02 10.39 -1.71
C HIS A 102 -8.94 9.28 -2.73
N LEU A 103 -9.35 9.53 -3.97
CA LEU A 103 -9.33 8.54 -5.04
C LEU A 103 -8.17 8.81 -6.00
N PHE A 104 -7.41 7.76 -6.30
CA PHE A 104 -6.30 7.80 -7.24
C PHE A 104 -6.37 6.65 -8.23
N GLU A 105 -6.09 6.93 -9.50
CA GLU A 105 -5.88 5.90 -10.52
C GLU A 105 -4.41 5.46 -10.52
N CYS A 106 -4.15 4.15 -10.54
CA CYS A 106 -2.81 3.61 -10.74
C CYS A 106 -2.37 3.76 -12.20
N VAL A 107 -1.34 4.58 -12.45
CA VAL A 107 -0.81 4.81 -13.79
C VAL A 107 0.36 3.88 -14.13
N HIS A 108 1.08 3.40 -13.11
CA HIS A 108 2.23 2.52 -13.26
C HIS A 108 2.48 1.74 -11.97
N CYS A 109 2.95 0.50 -12.09
CA CYS A 109 3.30 -0.37 -10.97
C CYS A 109 4.55 -1.16 -11.34
N ASP A 110 5.56 -1.11 -10.47
CA ASP A 110 6.73 -2.00 -10.50
C ASP A 110 6.74 -2.81 -9.20
N GLU A 111 7.10 -4.09 -9.29
CA GLU A 111 7.18 -5.01 -8.15
C GLU A 111 8.56 -5.65 -8.07
N ASN A 112 8.94 -6.14 -6.90
CA ASN A 112 10.24 -6.76 -6.63
C ASN A 112 11.44 -5.86 -6.98
N VAL A 113 11.30 -4.55 -6.80
CA VAL A 113 12.38 -3.59 -7.04
C VAL A 113 13.33 -3.59 -5.86
N THR A 114 14.62 -3.79 -6.12
CA THR A 114 15.63 -3.73 -5.06
C THR A 114 15.97 -2.27 -4.72
N TYR A 115 16.40 -2.02 -3.49
CA TYR A 115 16.82 -0.67 -3.08
C TYR A 115 18.01 -0.14 -3.88
N SER A 116 18.89 -1.02 -4.37
CA SER A 116 20.03 -0.66 -5.23
C SER A 116 19.61 -0.19 -6.62
N ASP A 117 18.42 -0.56 -7.09
CA ASP A 117 17.90 -0.13 -8.39
C ASP A 117 17.25 1.26 -8.34
N LEU A 118 17.07 1.82 -7.13
CA LEU A 118 16.51 3.15 -6.91
C LEU A 118 17.54 4.26 -7.14
N ASN A 119 18.06 4.32 -8.36
CA ASN A 119 19.09 5.29 -8.73
C ASN A 119 18.54 6.69 -9.05
N ASN A 120 17.22 6.83 -9.21
CA ASN A 120 16.59 8.09 -9.60
C ASN A 120 16.00 8.83 -8.39
N LYS A 121 16.54 10.03 -8.07
CA LYS A 121 16.01 10.92 -7.03
C LYS A 121 14.55 11.34 -7.30
N GLU A 122 14.16 11.44 -8.56
CA GLU A 122 12.82 11.88 -8.98
C GLU A 122 11.70 10.94 -8.51
N ILE A 123 12.02 9.68 -8.19
CA ILE A 123 11.03 8.73 -7.67
C ILE A 123 10.43 9.20 -6.33
N PHE A 124 11.17 10.02 -5.59
CA PHE A 124 10.79 10.60 -4.30
C PHE A 124 10.13 11.98 -4.41
N ASP A 125 10.08 12.59 -5.60
CA ASP A 125 9.54 13.95 -5.75
C ASP A 125 8.05 13.99 -5.43
N ASN A 126 7.32 12.98 -5.89
CA ASN A 126 5.88 12.84 -5.67
C ASN A 126 5.54 11.88 -4.51
N SER A 127 6.48 11.54 -3.63
CA SER A 127 6.20 10.70 -2.46
C SER A 127 5.66 11.51 -1.27
N PHE A 128 5.18 10.82 -0.23
CA PHE A 128 4.87 11.45 1.05
C PHE A 128 6.08 12.20 1.65
N PRO A 129 5.86 13.27 2.44
CA PRO A 129 6.92 14.12 2.99
C PRO A 129 8.00 13.37 3.78
N ASN A 130 7.64 12.27 4.42
CA ASN A 130 8.51 11.42 5.22
C ASN A 130 9.37 10.44 4.40
N ILE A 131 9.26 10.42 3.06
CA ILE A 131 10.01 9.50 2.19
C ILE A 131 10.77 10.29 1.12
N LYS A 132 11.90 10.92 1.48
CA LYS A 132 12.68 11.76 0.54
C LYS A 132 14.03 11.16 0.12
N SER A 133 14.31 9.96 0.58
CA SER A 133 15.52 9.21 0.25
C SER A 133 15.30 7.71 0.42
N ILE A 134 16.24 6.91 -0.10
CA ILE A 134 16.28 5.45 0.16
C ILE A 134 16.33 5.16 1.67
N LYS A 135 17.07 5.96 2.44
CA LYS A 135 17.18 5.80 3.90
C LYS A 135 15.81 5.97 4.57
N ASP A 136 15.07 7.00 4.18
CA ASP A 136 13.74 7.26 4.71
C ASP A 136 12.75 6.17 4.30
N LEU A 137 12.83 5.72 3.05
CA LEU A 137 11.99 4.62 2.56
C LEU A 137 12.23 3.32 3.35
N LYS A 138 13.49 2.94 3.58
CA LYS A 138 13.84 1.78 4.40
C LYS A 138 13.23 1.90 5.80
N LYS A 139 13.33 3.07 6.42
CA LYS A 139 12.75 3.34 7.74
C LYS A 139 11.22 3.14 7.73
N VAL A 140 10.52 3.73 6.77
CA VAL A 140 9.05 3.63 6.68
C VAL A 140 8.58 2.20 6.41
N ILE A 141 9.29 1.45 5.56
CA ILE A 141 8.99 0.03 5.31
C ILE A 141 9.13 -0.78 6.60
N LEU A 142 10.23 -0.62 7.34
CA LEU A 142 10.42 -1.32 8.61
C LEU A 142 9.34 -0.95 9.64
N GLU A 143 9.04 0.33 9.82
CA GLU A 143 7.98 0.79 10.74
C GLU A 143 6.61 0.14 10.44
N ARG A 144 6.30 -0.04 9.15
CA ARG A 144 5.03 -0.64 8.70
C ARG A 144 5.00 -2.16 8.87
N TYR A 145 6.13 -2.85 8.65
CA TYR A 145 6.16 -4.30 8.47
C TYR A 145 6.78 -5.10 9.61
N SER A 146 7.75 -4.56 10.36
CA SER A 146 8.49 -5.33 11.38
C SER A 146 7.59 -5.95 12.45
N LYS A 147 6.50 -5.29 12.85
CA LYS A 147 5.54 -5.85 13.82
C LYS A 147 4.74 -7.04 13.26
N LYS A 148 4.43 -7.00 11.96
CA LYS A 148 3.64 -8.04 11.27
C LYS A 148 4.52 -9.20 10.80
N MET A 149 5.81 -8.94 10.60
CA MET A 149 6.83 -9.88 10.15
C MET A 149 7.88 -10.09 11.24
N ASN A 150 7.43 -10.36 12.47
CA ASN A 150 8.31 -10.53 13.64
C ASN A 150 9.20 -11.79 13.58
N TYR A 151 8.99 -12.65 12.59
CA TYR A 151 9.81 -13.81 12.28
C TYR A 151 10.98 -13.51 11.33
N LEU A 152 11.04 -12.28 10.78
CA LEU A 152 12.14 -11.80 9.95
C LEU A 152 12.91 -10.70 10.69
N THR A 153 14.21 -10.66 10.45
CA THR A 153 15.08 -9.54 10.80
C THR A 153 14.78 -8.32 9.94
N SER A 154 15.31 -7.16 10.34
CA SER A 154 15.13 -5.93 9.54
C SER A 154 15.82 -6.06 8.19
N GLU A 155 16.98 -6.72 8.15
CA GLU A 155 17.75 -7.01 6.96
C GLU A 155 16.94 -7.88 5.99
N GLU A 156 16.38 -8.99 6.47
CA GLU A 156 15.54 -9.89 5.64
C GLU A 156 14.31 -9.17 5.10
N ILE A 157 13.64 -8.31 5.89
CA ILE A 157 12.50 -7.52 5.39
C ILE A 157 12.94 -6.59 4.25
N LEU A 158 14.11 -5.95 4.36
CA LEU A 158 14.62 -5.06 3.32
C LEU A 158 15.10 -5.82 2.08
N GLU A 159 15.56 -7.06 2.24
CA GLU A 159 15.98 -7.92 1.11
C GLU A 159 14.81 -8.36 0.23
N LEU A 160 13.57 -8.39 0.76
CA LEU A 160 12.37 -8.63 -0.04
C LEU A 160 12.15 -7.57 -1.14
N GLY A 161 12.79 -6.41 -1.02
CA GLY A 161 12.61 -5.29 -1.93
C GLY A 161 11.24 -4.62 -1.77
N ILE A 162 10.87 -3.81 -2.75
CA ILE A 162 9.68 -2.97 -2.71
C ILE A 162 8.84 -3.08 -3.97
N SER A 163 7.58 -2.72 -3.84
CA SER A 163 6.74 -2.32 -4.97
C SER A 163 6.59 -0.79 -4.98
N ILE A 164 6.55 -0.25 -6.20
CA ILE A 164 6.40 1.17 -6.47
C ILE A 164 5.15 1.35 -7.30
N THR A 165 4.24 2.20 -6.84
CA THR A 165 3.02 2.54 -7.57
C THR A 165 2.98 4.03 -7.82
N LYS A 166 2.91 4.43 -9.09
CA LYS A 166 2.64 5.81 -9.48
C LYS A 166 1.14 5.97 -9.65
N LEU A 167 0.61 7.02 -9.04
CA LEU A 167 -0.81 7.28 -8.88
C LEU A 167 -1.13 8.69 -9.37
N LYS A 168 -2.30 8.85 -9.98
CA LYS A 168 -2.83 10.15 -10.41
C LYS A 168 -4.18 10.39 -9.73
N LYS A 169 -4.37 11.56 -9.12
CA LYS A 169 -5.62 11.91 -8.44
C LYS A 169 -6.76 11.98 -9.46
N VAL A 170 -7.89 11.40 -9.10
CA VAL A 170 -9.15 11.46 -9.87
C VAL A 170 -10.25 12.04 -9.00
N SER A 171 -11.29 12.58 -9.62
CA SER A 171 -12.46 13.10 -8.90
C SER A 171 -13.14 11.96 -8.13
N VAL A 172 -13.55 12.27 -6.90
CA VAL A 172 -14.37 11.35 -6.10
C VAL A 172 -15.81 11.57 -6.50
N GLU A 173 -16.41 10.60 -7.19
CA GLU A 173 -17.85 10.54 -7.42
C GLU A 173 -18.39 9.40 -6.55
N GLU A 174 -19.00 9.74 -5.41
CA GLU A 174 -19.70 8.75 -4.61
C GLU A 174 -20.96 8.30 -5.36
N LYS A 175 -21.04 7.01 -5.67
CA LYS A 175 -22.24 6.38 -6.22
C LYS A 175 -23.08 5.86 -5.05
N LEU A 176 -24.03 6.70 -4.64
CA LEU A 176 -25.09 6.36 -3.68
C LEU A 176 -26.04 5.30 -4.26
#